data_AF-A0A955WMN6-F1
#
_entry.id   AF-A0A955WMN6-F1
#
_cell.length_a   1.000
_cell.length_b   1.000
_cell.length_c   1.000
_cell.angle_alpha   90.00
_cell.angle_beta   90.00
_cell.angle_gamma   90.00
#
_symmetry.space_group_name_H-M   'P 1'
#
loop_
_entity.id
_entity.type
_entity.pdbx_description
1 polymer ?
#
loop_
_entity_poly.entity_id
_entity_poly.type
_entity_poly.pdbx_seq_one_letter_code
_entity_poly.pdbx_strand_id
1 'polypeptide(L)'
;MVVIERNAPCPCGSGLKYKKCHLGKPLPGERAAATPAERAGRRNALLLGGVGVAVAIGVGIGMGTYAGLVVAAAWALALAAYLSFRDPPPPNEDAGDPAALNFGRDDR
;
A
#
# COMPACT_ATOMS: atom_id res chain seq x y z
N MET A 1 -9.75 16.67 -22.31
CA MET A 1 -9.60 15.21 -22.13
C MET A 1 -8.95 14.66 -23.38
N VAL A 2 -7.74 14.10 -23.29
CA VAL A 2 -7.05 13.53 -24.46
C VAL A 2 -7.57 12.11 -24.66
N VAL A 3 -8.40 11.89 -25.66
CA VAL A 3 -8.85 10.55 -26.05
C VAL A 3 -7.75 9.96 -26.93
N ILE A 4 -6.99 8.99 -26.40
CA ILE A 4 -5.95 8.31 -27.16
C ILE A 4 -6.60 7.21 -27.98
N GLU A 5 -6.52 7.33 -29.30
CA GLU A 5 -7.04 6.33 -30.20
C GLU A 5 -6.24 5.01 -30.07
N ARG A 6 -6.93 3.86 -30.11
CA ARG A 6 -6.33 2.54 -29.86
C ARG A 6 -5.12 2.22 -30.77
N ASN A 7 -5.11 2.73 -31.99
CA ASN A 7 -4.05 2.53 -32.97
C ASN A 7 -3.03 3.69 -33.03
N ALA A 8 -3.24 4.78 -32.29
CA ALA A 8 -2.33 5.91 -32.25
C ALA A 8 -0.96 5.50 -31.66
N PRO A 9 0.13 6.20 -32.02
CA PRO A 9 1.42 6.03 -31.35
C PRO A 9 1.28 6.30 -29.85
N CYS A 10 1.92 5.47 -29.03
CA CYS A 10 1.82 5.56 -27.59
C CYS A 10 2.55 6.80 -27.06
N PRO A 11 1.93 7.62 -26.18
CA PRO A 11 2.51 8.88 -25.72
C PRO A 11 3.72 8.72 -24.77
N CYS A 12 4.06 7.49 -24.39
CA CYS A 12 5.27 7.21 -23.60
C CYS A 12 6.58 7.29 -24.40
N GLY A 13 6.52 7.52 -25.72
CA GLY A 13 7.70 7.61 -26.57
C GLY A 13 8.29 6.27 -27.02
N SER A 14 7.60 5.15 -26.79
CA SER A 14 8.09 3.81 -27.18
C SER A 14 8.06 3.53 -28.69
N GLY A 15 7.40 4.38 -29.49
CA GLY A 15 7.17 4.16 -30.92
C GLY A 15 6.15 3.05 -31.24
N LEU A 16 5.59 2.38 -30.24
CA LEU A 16 4.58 1.33 -30.41
C LEU A 16 3.16 1.91 -30.46
N LYS A 17 2.22 1.20 -31.10
CA LYS A 17 0.77 1.53 -31.04
C LYS A 17 0.27 1.43 -29.60
N TYR A 18 -0.64 2.31 -29.19
CA TYR A 18 -1.19 2.36 -27.83
C TYR A 18 -1.72 0.98 -27.37
N LYS A 19 -2.47 0.27 -28.24
CA LYS A 19 -2.92 -1.12 -28.01
C LYS A 19 -1.87 -2.18 -27.73
N LYS A 20 -0.63 -1.93 -28.13
CA LYS A 20 0.50 -2.84 -27.94
C LYS A 20 1.42 -2.38 -26.81
N CYS A 21 1.10 -1.26 -26.15
CA CYS A 21 1.96 -0.65 -25.15
C CYS A 21 1.21 -0.43 -23.83
N HIS A 22 0.29 0.55 -23.78
CA HIS A 22 -0.38 0.98 -22.56
C HIS A 22 -1.91 0.87 -22.59
N LEU A 23 -2.48 0.15 -23.57
CA LEU A 23 -3.91 -0.20 -23.51
C LEU A 23 -4.15 -1.16 -22.35
N GLY A 24 -4.83 -0.66 -21.32
CA GLY A 24 -5.03 -1.37 -20.07
C GLY A 24 -3.86 -1.30 -19.10
N LYS A 25 -2.87 -0.42 -19.32
CA LYS A 25 -1.77 -0.16 -18.37
C LYS A 25 -1.63 1.34 -18.11
N PRO A 26 -1.32 1.77 -16.87
CA PRO A 26 -1.13 3.18 -16.56
C PRO A 26 0.05 3.76 -17.35
N LEU A 27 -0.09 4.97 -17.88
CA LEU A 27 0.99 5.65 -18.57
C LEU A 27 2.13 6.02 -17.59
N PRO A 28 3.38 6.11 -18.07
CA PRO A 28 4.47 6.62 -17.25
C PRO A 28 4.21 8.09 -16.90
N GLY A 29 3.79 8.33 -15.66
CA GLY A 29 3.30 9.63 -15.18
C GLY A 29 1.98 9.52 -14.41
N GLU A 30 1.23 8.44 -14.64
CA GLU A 30 0.01 8.07 -13.90
C GLU A 30 0.30 7.14 -12.71
N ARG A 31 1.55 7.05 -12.23
CA ARG A 31 1.75 6.62 -10.83
C ARG A 31 1.08 7.70 -10.00
N ALA A 32 -0.18 7.46 -9.64
CA ALA A 32 -1.03 8.36 -8.91
C ALA A 32 -0.17 8.94 -7.79
N ALA A 33 0.09 10.24 -7.85
CA ALA A 33 0.84 10.90 -6.80
C ALA A 33 0.10 10.58 -5.51
N ALA A 34 0.75 9.81 -4.61
CA ALA A 34 0.10 9.29 -3.42
C ALA A 34 -0.76 10.38 -2.80
N THR A 35 -2.03 10.11 -2.63
CA THR A 35 -3.01 11.07 -2.15
C THR A 35 -2.52 11.65 -0.82
N PRO A 36 -2.93 12.88 -0.46
CA PRO A 36 -2.61 13.43 0.86
C PRO A 36 -2.99 12.47 2.01
N ALA A 37 -4.05 11.68 1.84
CA ALA A 37 -4.49 10.64 2.77
C ALA A 37 -3.48 9.49 2.87
N GLU A 38 -2.99 8.94 1.76
CA GLU A 38 -1.98 7.86 1.75
C GLU A 38 -0.65 8.31 2.39
N ARG A 39 -0.21 9.56 2.13
CA ARG A 39 0.99 10.10 2.78
C ARG A 39 0.80 10.28 4.28
N ALA A 40 -0.37 10.77 4.70
CA ALA A 40 -0.71 10.91 6.11
C ALA A 40 -0.78 9.54 6.81
N GLY A 41 -1.35 8.52 6.15
CA GLY A 41 -1.39 7.14 6.63
C GLY A 41 0.00 6.57 6.83
N ARG A 42 0.88 6.70 5.83
CA ARG A 42 2.28 6.24 5.92
C ARG A 42 3.06 6.94 7.02
N ARG A 43 2.88 8.26 7.19
CA ARG A 43 3.51 9.02 8.28
C ARG A 43 3.03 8.54 9.64
N ASN A 44 1.72 8.33 9.80
CA ASN A 44 1.16 7.86 11.06
C ASN A 44 1.63 6.44 11.38
N ALA A 45 1.72 5.54 10.39
CA ALA A 45 2.28 4.20 10.57
C ALA A 45 3.74 4.25 11.05
N LEU A 46 4.56 5.12 10.46
CA LEU A 46 5.95 5.34 10.89
C LEU A 46 6.03 5.89 12.31
N LEU A 47 5.18 6.85 12.67
CA LEU A 47 5.14 7.41 14.03
C LEU A 47 4.70 6.36 15.05
N LEU A 48 3.63 5.61 14.78
CA LEU A 48 3.12 4.56 15.67
C LEU A 48 4.13 3.41 15.83
N GLY A 49 4.83 3.06 14.75
CA GLY A 49 5.94 2.09 14.80
C GLY A 49 7.10 2.60 15.65
N GLY A 50 7.52 3.86 15.44
CA GLY A 50 8.61 4.48 16.20
C GLY A 50 8.32 4.58 17.70
N VAL A 51 7.09 4.96 18.07
CA VAL A 51 6.64 5.00 19.48
C VAL A 51 6.68 3.61 20.09
N GLY A 52 6.19 2.59 19.38
CA GLY A 52 6.21 1.21 19.88
C GLY A 52 7.61 0.69 20.18
N VAL A 53 8.57 0.98 19.29
CA VAL A 53 9.99 0.64 19.50
C VAL A 53 10.55 1.37 20.72
N ALA A 54 10.29 2.68 20.86
CA ALA A 54 10.77 3.45 22.01
C ALA A 54 10.23 2.91 23.34
N VAL A 55 8.94 2.55 23.39
CA VAL A 55 8.31 1.95 24.57
C VAL A 55 8.94 0.60 24.89
N ALA A 56 9.13 -0.28 23.89
CA ALA A 56 9.75 -1.58 24.09
C ALA A 56 11.19 -1.47 24.63
N ILE A 57 11.97 -0.51 24.13
CA ILE A 57 13.33 -0.23 24.63
C ILE A 57 13.27 0.25 26.09
N GLY A 58 12.40 1.22 26.40
CA GLY A 58 12.23 1.75 27.76
C GLY A 58 11.85 0.66 28.77
N VAL A 59 10.91 -0.21 28.41
CA VAL A 59 10.53 -1.37 29.23
C VAL A 59 11.68 -2.37 29.34
N GLY A 60 12.43 -2.61 28.26
CA GLY A 60 13.60 -3.49 28.27
C GLY A 60 14.69 -3.02 29.23
N ILE A 61 14.93 -1.72 29.30
CA ILE A 61 15.91 -1.11 30.22
C ILE A 61 15.41 -1.16 31.67
N GLY A 62 14.14 -0.86 31.92
CA GLY A 62 13.61 -0.76 33.29
C GLY A 62 13.18 -2.08 33.93
N MET A 63 12.66 -3.02 33.13
CA MET A 63 12.02 -4.26 33.60
C MET A 63 12.70 -5.52 33.05
N GLY A 64 13.82 -5.36 32.35
CA GLY A 64 14.60 -6.45 31.76
C GLY A 64 14.22 -6.76 30.31
N THR A 65 15.17 -7.34 29.59
CA THR A 65 15.10 -7.56 28.14
C THR A 65 13.90 -8.40 27.71
N TYR A 66 13.52 -9.41 28.50
CA TYR A 66 12.37 -10.26 28.21
C TYR A 66 11.06 -9.45 28.19
N ALA A 67 10.85 -8.57 29.17
CA ALA A 67 9.68 -7.70 29.21
C ALA A 67 9.63 -6.76 27.99
N GLY A 68 10.79 -6.21 27.60
CA GLY A 68 10.91 -5.39 26.37
C GLY A 68 10.54 -6.17 25.09
N LEU A 69 10.96 -7.43 24.97
CA LEU A 69 10.62 -8.28 23.82
C LEU A 69 9.13 -8.61 23.76
N VAL A 70 8.49 -8.91 24.89
CA VAL A 70 7.04 -9.15 24.96
C VAL A 70 6.27 -7.92 24.50
N VAL A 71 6.66 -6.73 24.97
CA VAL A 71 6.03 -5.46 24.55
C VAL A 71 6.23 -5.21 23.05
N ALA A 72 7.44 -5.45 22.52
CA ALA A 72 7.71 -5.30 21.09
C ALA A 72 6.83 -6.22 20.24
N ALA A 73 6.72 -7.50 20.61
CA ALA A 73 5.90 -8.47 19.90
C ALA A 73 4.41 -8.10 19.93
N ALA A 74 3.90 -7.71 21.11
CA ALA A 74 2.51 -7.27 21.26
C ALA A 74 2.21 -6.03 20.39
N TRP A 75 3.13 -5.06 20.38
CA TRP A 75 2.97 -3.85 19.58
C TRP A 75 3.01 -4.13 18.08
N ALA A 76 3.91 -5.01 17.63
CA ALA A 76 4.01 -5.39 16.23
C ALA A 76 2.71 -6.05 15.73
N LEU A 77 2.14 -6.97 16.52
CA LEU A 77 0.85 -7.60 16.20
C LEU A 77 -0.30 -6.59 16.19
N ALA A 78 -0.36 -5.69 17.18
CA ALA A 78 -1.38 -4.64 17.24
C ALA A 78 -1.28 -3.68 16.05
N LEU A 79 -0.07 -3.28 15.66
CA LEU A 79 0.17 -2.41 14.51
C LEU A 79 -0.19 -3.11 13.20
N ALA A 80 0.17 -4.40 13.05
CA ALA A 80 -0.21 -5.19 11.89
C ALA A 80 -1.74 -5.29 11.75
N ALA A 81 -2.44 -5.64 12.83
CA ALA A 81 -3.90 -5.68 12.85
C ALA A 81 -4.50 -4.30 12.50
N TYR A 82 -3.99 -3.23 13.11
CA TYR A 82 -4.43 -1.86 12.83
C TYR A 82 -4.29 -1.49 11.34
N LEU A 83 -3.16 -1.81 10.73
CA LEU A 83 -2.92 -1.54 9.32
C LEU A 83 -3.83 -2.38 8.41
N SER A 84 -4.05 -3.65 8.73
CA SER A 84 -4.95 -4.52 7.95
C SER A 84 -6.40 -4.02 7.94
N PHE A 85 -6.89 -3.44 9.04
CA PHE A 85 -8.25 -2.89 9.10
C PHE A 85 -8.36 -1.49 8.48
N ARG A 86 -7.27 -0.71 8.47
CA ARG A 86 -7.29 0.66 7.95
C ARG A 86 -7.09 0.70 6.44
N ASP A 87 -6.13 -0.07 5.94
CA ASP A 87 -5.71 -0.10 4.55
C ASP A 87 -5.76 -1.57 4.08
N PRO A 88 -6.93 -2.08 3.65
CA PRO A 88 -7.01 -3.45 3.17
C PRO A 88 -6.03 -3.63 1.99
N PRO A 89 -5.38 -4.80 1.87
CA PRO A 89 -4.43 -5.03 0.80
C PRO A 89 -5.10 -4.78 -0.56
N PRO A 90 -4.40 -4.14 -1.50
CA PRO A 90 -4.97 -3.84 -2.81
C PRO A 90 -5.47 -5.14 -3.47
N PRO A 91 -6.62 -5.10 -4.14
CA PRO A 91 -7.15 -6.26 -4.83
C PRO A 91 -6.12 -6.79 -5.83
N ASN A 92 -5.97 -8.12 -5.88
CA ASN A 92 -5.11 -8.79 -6.84
C ASN A 92 -5.55 -8.42 -8.27
N GLU A 93 -4.61 -8.05 -9.13
CA GLU A 93 -4.86 -7.74 -10.55
C GLU A 93 -5.22 -8.99 -11.37
N ASP A 94 -4.96 -10.19 -10.84
CA ASP A 94 -5.36 -11.47 -11.41
C ASP A 94 -6.83 -11.80 -11.08
N ALA A 95 -7.76 -11.01 -11.63
CA ALA A 95 -9.21 -11.16 -11.50
C ALA A 95 -9.79 -12.45 -12.15
N GLY A 96 -8.94 -13.45 -12.42
CA GLY A 96 -9.32 -14.78 -12.91
C GLY A 96 -9.19 -15.90 -11.87
N ASP A 97 -8.66 -15.62 -10.68
CA ASP A 97 -8.53 -16.62 -9.61
C ASP A 97 -9.81 -16.65 -8.75
N PRO A 98 -10.59 -17.75 -8.76
CA PRO A 98 -11.80 -17.88 -7.94
C PRO A 98 -11.51 -17.89 -6.43
N ALA A 99 -10.24 -17.99 -6.02
CA ALA A 99 -9.82 -17.87 -4.62
C ALA A 99 -9.49 -16.43 -4.19
N ALA A 100 -9.47 -15.46 -5.11
CA ALA A 100 -9.19 -14.08 -4.77
C ALA A 100 -10.35 -13.46 -3.98
N LEU A 101 -10.11 -13.21 -2.68
CA LEU A 101 -11.00 -12.43 -1.82
C LEU A 101 -11.08 -11.00 -2.35
N ASN A 102 -12.18 -10.67 -3.04
CA ASN A 102 -12.48 -9.32 -3.48
C ASN A 102 -12.91 -8.47 -2.27
N PHE A 103 -12.02 -7.61 -1.80
CA PHE A 103 -12.36 -6.58 -0.81
C PHE A 103 -13.18 -5.49 -1.50
N GLY A 104 -14.50 -5.67 -1.50
CA GLY A 104 -15.53 -4.64 -1.70
C GLY A 104 -15.20 -3.57 -2.74
N ARG A 105 -15.34 -3.91 -4.03
CA ARG A 105 -15.53 -2.90 -5.06
C ARG A 105 -16.95 -2.37 -4.92
N ASP A 106 -17.12 -1.10 -4.56
CA ASP A 106 -18.42 -0.42 -4.68
C ASP A 106 -18.71 -0.21 -6.17
N ASP A 107 -19.65 -0.97 -6.71
CA ASP A 107 -20.14 -0.94 -8.09
C ASP A 107 -21.23 0.14 -8.28
N ARG A 108 -20.88 1.40 -7.97
CA ARG A 108 -21.64 2.60 -8.37
C ARG A 108 -20.90 3.44 -9.40
#